data_AF-A0A3Q4GGU6-F1
#
_entry.id   AF-A0A3Q4GGU6-F1
#
_cell.length_a   1.000
_cell.length_b   1.000
_cell.length_c   1.000
_cell.angle_alpha   90.00
_cell.angle_beta   90.00
_cell.angle_gamma   90.00
#
_symmetry.space_group_name_H-M   'P 1'
#
loop_
_entity.id
_entity.type
_entity.pdbx_description
1 polymer ?
#
loop_
_entity_poly.entity_id
_entity_poly.type
_entity_poly.pdbx_seq_one_letter_code
_entity_poly.pdbx_strand_id
1 'polypeptide(L)'
;MLMKARDDGVKPGTPTESAAQSSGPPSKIEREGQRPTQPVYQIQNRGMSASASSSALDPMVGQSKLLPPEKMKHSIKLVDDQMNWCDSAMEYLRDQTDMLVVGVIGLQGTGKSTIMSLLSANTPEEDQRSFVFRPQTQEIKERGGNQSTGIDFFITQERVIFLDTQPMLSPSILDHLINNDRKLPPEYNLPHTYVEIDRIYSFLQIKHIAAFLFTVCHVVIVVQDWFTDLNLYRFLQTAEMLKPSTPSASHDSTGSSGSDDGAEYYPHIVFLQNKARRDDFCPRNLKNMHMVVDKLMAHSHLKYKGTLSMLDCNVFPGLGQDYLTAEVNMFLLPVQENDGEDNLTKAGSGTYPLFSLLPGYRGHPAFSTMVSKLRSQILAMPRCQLSHTILTEKNWFHYAARIWDGVKKSSALSEYSRLLC
;
A
#
# COMPACT_ATOMS: atom_id res chain seq x y z
N MET A 1 -13.49 17.60 60.67
CA MET A 1 -13.08 18.45 61.80
C MET A 1 -11.56 18.46 61.85
N LEU A 2 -10.94 19.51 61.30
CA LEU A 2 -10.38 20.68 62.01
C LEU A 2 -9.03 20.42 62.72
N MET A 3 -7.97 20.88 62.02
CA MET A 3 -6.67 21.46 62.43
C MET A 3 -6.14 21.30 63.88
N LYS A 4 -4.82 21.01 63.99
CA LYS A 4 -3.89 21.87 64.74
C LYS A 4 -2.40 21.61 64.42
N ALA A 5 -1.66 22.69 64.22
CA ALA A 5 -0.19 22.77 64.23
C ALA A 5 0.30 23.35 65.56
N ARG A 6 1.55 23.05 65.96
CA ARG A 6 2.41 23.96 66.73
C ARG A 6 3.89 23.53 66.72
N ASP A 7 4.71 24.56 66.76
CA ASP A 7 6.15 24.68 66.55
C ASP A 7 6.92 24.85 67.89
N ASP A 8 8.24 25.04 67.78
CA ASP A 8 9.27 25.50 68.75
C ASP A 8 9.93 24.41 69.65
N GLY A 9 11.25 24.32 69.83
CA GLY A 9 12.41 25.09 69.35
C GLY A 9 13.69 24.74 70.16
N VAL A 10 14.82 25.32 69.71
CA VAL A 10 16.07 25.66 70.46
C VAL A 10 17.28 24.68 70.48
N LYS A 11 18.43 25.21 70.01
CA LYS A 11 19.86 24.72 69.94
C LYS A 11 20.58 24.89 71.33
N PRO A 12 21.94 25.00 71.55
CA PRO A 12 23.16 24.94 70.69
C PRO A 12 24.47 24.37 71.32
N GLY A 13 25.57 24.39 70.55
CA GLY A 13 27.00 24.40 71.00
C GLY A 13 27.88 23.44 70.18
N THR A 14 29.10 23.71 69.69
CA THR A 14 30.09 24.81 69.78
C THR A 14 31.21 24.53 68.72
N PRO A 15 32.24 25.40 68.52
CA PRO A 15 32.86 25.72 67.22
C PRO A 15 34.35 25.32 67.07
N THR A 16 35.01 25.67 65.95
CA THR A 16 36.17 26.60 65.87
C THR A 16 36.73 26.80 64.43
N GLU A 17 37.04 28.05 64.09
CA GLU A 17 37.76 28.56 62.91
C GLU A 17 39.28 28.66 63.14
N SER A 18 40.08 28.69 62.04
CA SER A 18 41.08 29.74 61.66
C SER A 18 42.19 29.17 60.72
N ALA A 19 42.30 29.62 59.45
CA ALA A 19 43.21 30.65 58.88
C ALA A 19 44.65 30.11 58.59
N ALA A 20 45.41 30.41 57.51
CA ALA A 20 45.30 31.25 56.30
C ALA A 20 46.48 30.97 55.31
N GLN A 21 46.32 31.40 54.04
CA GLN A 21 47.28 31.99 53.06
C GLN A 21 48.31 31.20 52.18
N SER A 22 48.08 31.31 50.86
CA SER A 22 48.96 31.84 49.76
C SER A 22 49.77 30.92 48.81
N SER A 23 49.79 31.38 47.54
CA SER A 23 50.66 31.06 46.37
C SER A 23 50.18 29.99 45.36
N GLY A 24 50.04 30.38 44.08
CA GLY A 24 49.82 29.48 42.91
C GLY A 24 51.05 29.42 41.99
N PRO A 25 50.98 28.96 40.72
CA PRO A 25 50.07 28.01 40.03
C PRO A 25 50.89 26.72 39.60
N PRO A 26 50.42 25.69 38.83
CA PRO A 26 49.80 25.78 37.49
C PRO A 26 48.74 24.71 37.08
N SER A 27 48.00 25.07 36.02
CA SER A 27 47.43 24.24 34.92
C SER A 27 46.90 22.81 35.15
N LYS A 28 45.60 22.62 34.94
CA LYS A 28 45.00 21.77 33.88
C LYS A 28 43.47 21.75 34.04
N ILE A 29 42.78 22.19 32.99
CA ILE A 29 41.32 22.14 32.86
C ILE A 29 40.97 20.74 32.34
N GLU A 30 40.27 19.95 33.14
CA GLU A 30 39.64 18.69 32.71
C GLU A 30 38.18 18.91 32.31
N ARG A 31 37.81 18.17 31.26
CA ARG A 31 36.58 18.25 30.47
C ARG A 31 35.37 17.70 31.22
N GLU A 32 34.29 18.47 31.18
CA GLU A 32 32.93 17.99 31.43
C GLU A 32 32.32 17.40 30.13
N GLY A 33 31.49 16.36 30.30
CA GLY A 33 31.12 15.40 29.25
C GLY A 33 30.23 15.93 28.12
N GLN A 34 30.60 15.57 26.89
CA GLN A 34 29.80 15.75 25.68
C GLN A 34 28.85 14.56 25.48
N ARG A 35 27.55 14.83 25.36
CA ARG A 35 26.57 13.92 24.75
C ARG A 35 26.88 13.77 23.25
N PRO A 36 26.76 12.57 22.66
CA PRO A 36 27.00 12.41 21.23
C PRO A 36 25.86 13.02 20.41
N THR A 37 26.12 14.19 19.80
CA THR A 37 25.27 14.81 18.79
C THR A 37 25.38 14.03 17.48
N GLN A 38 24.24 13.54 16.97
CA GLN A 38 24.15 12.96 15.63
C GLN A 38 24.45 14.03 14.55
N PRO A 39 25.12 13.68 13.44
CA PRO A 39 25.44 14.66 12.41
C PRO A 39 24.20 15.04 11.60
N VAL A 40 23.83 16.32 11.68
CA VAL A 40 22.85 16.97 10.79
C VAL A 40 23.57 17.28 9.48
N TYR A 41 23.20 16.60 8.40
CA TYR A 41 23.66 16.96 7.06
C TYR A 41 22.80 18.12 6.54
N GLN A 42 23.38 19.33 6.47
CA GLN A 42 22.78 20.46 5.77
C GLN A 42 22.83 20.19 4.25
N ILE A 43 21.65 20.00 3.65
CA ILE A 43 21.50 19.99 2.20
C ILE A 43 21.65 21.44 1.72
N GLN A 44 22.74 21.72 1.02
CA GLN A 44 23.08 23.05 0.55
C GLN A 44 22.18 23.41 -0.65
N ASN A 45 21.14 24.22 -0.39
CA ASN A 45 20.36 24.90 -1.42
C ASN A 45 21.26 25.90 -2.15
N ARG A 46 21.85 25.51 -3.28
CA ARG A 46 22.56 26.45 -4.16
C ARG A 46 21.53 27.21 -5.00
N GLY A 47 21.12 28.36 -4.48
CA GLY A 47 20.37 29.37 -5.21
C GLY A 47 21.13 29.85 -6.45
N MET A 48 20.35 30.19 -7.47
CA MET A 48 20.78 30.73 -8.76
C MET A 48 21.66 31.97 -8.56
N SER A 49 22.91 31.91 -8.99
CA SER A 49 23.75 33.10 -9.20
C SER A 49 24.04 33.25 -10.69
N ALA A 50 23.62 34.38 -11.24
CA ALA A 50 23.91 34.80 -12.60
C ALA A 50 25.42 35.07 -12.76
N SER A 51 26.07 34.30 -13.62
CA SER A 51 27.33 34.70 -14.27
C SER A 51 27.44 33.96 -15.60
N ALA A 52 26.97 34.60 -16.66
CA ALA A 52 27.16 34.15 -18.03
C ALA A 52 28.62 34.36 -18.43
N SER A 53 29.32 33.26 -18.74
CA SER A 53 30.43 33.26 -19.69
C SER A 53 30.09 32.24 -20.76
N SER A 54 29.82 32.75 -21.95
CA SER A 54 29.43 32.05 -23.16
C SER A 54 30.48 31.00 -23.56
N SER A 55 30.19 29.73 -23.30
CA SER A 55 30.71 28.61 -24.08
C SER A 55 29.58 28.08 -24.95
N ALA A 56 29.82 28.00 -26.25
CA ALA A 56 28.87 27.50 -27.24
C ALA A 56 28.45 26.08 -26.84
N LEU A 57 27.19 25.93 -26.44
CA LEU A 57 26.58 24.62 -26.18
C LEU A 57 26.33 23.96 -27.53
N ASP A 58 26.98 22.83 -27.75
CA ASP A 58 26.75 21.94 -28.88
C ASP A 58 25.24 21.59 -28.95
N PRO A 59 24.52 21.92 -30.04
CA PRO A 59 23.07 21.69 -30.18
C PRO A 59 22.66 20.23 -29.98
N MET A 60 23.60 19.29 -30.08
CA MET A 60 23.35 17.85 -30.00
C MET A 60 23.11 17.34 -28.57
N VAL A 61 23.64 18.00 -27.54
CA VAL A 61 23.47 17.57 -26.13
C VAL A 61 22.08 17.95 -25.57
N GLY A 62 21.43 18.96 -26.16
CA GLY A 62 20.07 19.36 -25.81
C GLY A 62 19.00 18.38 -26.32
N GLN A 63 19.24 17.72 -27.46
CA GLN A 63 18.28 16.78 -28.06
C GLN A 63 18.25 15.43 -27.34
N SER A 64 19.37 14.96 -26.77
CA SER A 64 19.40 13.72 -25.98
C SER A 64 18.57 13.80 -24.68
N LYS A 65 18.28 15.01 -24.19
CA LYS A 65 17.48 15.24 -22.98
C LYS A 65 15.97 15.19 -23.20
N LEU A 66 15.52 15.06 -24.45
CA LEU A 66 14.10 15.02 -24.82
C LEU A 66 13.63 13.64 -25.30
N LEU A 67 14.50 12.63 -25.28
CA LEU A 67 14.09 11.27 -25.59
C LEU A 67 13.10 10.76 -24.53
N PRO A 68 11.98 10.14 -24.95
CA PRO A 68 11.03 9.57 -24.01
C PRO A 68 11.73 8.50 -23.17
N PRO A 69 11.36 8.35 -21.88
CA PRO A 69 11.89 7.29 -21.03
C PRO A 69 11.77 5.93 -21.70
N GLU A 70 12.73 5.07 -21.40
CA GLU A 70 12.62 3.66 -21.75
C GLU A 70 11.33 3.08 -21.16
N LYS A 71 10.49 2.53 -22.03
CA LYS A 71 9.21 1.95 -21.64
C LYS A 71 9.45 0.56 -21.07
N MET A 72 9.01 0.33 -19.84
CA MET A 72 8.96 -1.02 -19.28
C MET A 72 8.01 -1.90 -20.12
N LYS A 73 8.48 -3.11 -20.45
CA LYS A 73 7.67 -4.12 -21.18
C LYS A 73 7.00 -5.12 -20.24
N HIS A 74 7.64 -5.41 -19.11
CA HIS A 74 7.17 -6.34 -18.08
C HIS A 74 7.48 -5.77 -16.70
N SER A 75 6.78 -6.24 -15.67
CA SER A 75 7.12 -5.92 -14.29
C SER A 75 8.48 -6.51 -13.91
N ILE A 76 9.13 -5.88 -12.92
CA ILE A 76 10.37 -6.35 -12.29
C ILE A 76 10.13 -6.55 -10.80
N LYS A 77 11.01 -7.28 -10.11
CA LYS A 77 10.91 -7.45 -8.66
C LYS A 77 11.34 -6.18 -7.93
N LEU A 78 10.52 -5.71 -7.00
CA LEU A 78 10.88 -4.74 -5.96
C LEU A 78 11.30 -5.46 -4.68
N VAL A 79 10.58 -6.54 -4.36
CA VAL A 79 10.91 -7.47 -3.28
C VAL A 79 10.86 -8.88 -3.86
N ASP A 80 11.92 -9.66 -3.65
CA ASP A 80 12.03 -11.03 -4.15
C ASP A 80 11.21 -12.04 -3.32
N ASP A 81 11.30 -13.32 -3.68
CA ASP A 81 10.65 -14.43 -2.99
C ASP A 81 11.18 -14.66 -1.56
N GLN A 82 12.44 -14.26 -1.32
CA GLN A 82 13.12 -14.34 -0.03
C GLN A 82 12.89 -13.10 0.85
N MET A 83 11.98 -12.19 0.45
CA MET A 83 11.66 -10.96 1.16
C MET A 83 12.86 -9.99 1.30
N ASN A 84 13.71 -9.95 0.27
CA ASN A 84 14.81 -9.00 0.14
C ASN A 84 14.47 -7.92 -0.88
N TRP A 85 14.99 -6.71 -0.64
CA TRP A 85 14.82 -5.56 -1.50
C TRP A 85 15.66 -5.68 -2.79
N CYS A 86 15.10 -5.27 -3.92
CA CYS A 86 15.76 -5.29 -5.22
C CYS A 86 15.98 -3.86 -5.76
N ASP A 87 17.23 -3.51 -6.09
CA ASP A 87 17.60 -2.17 -6.58
C ASP A 87 17.34 -1.92 -8.07
N SER A 88 16.87 -2.93 -8.80
CA SER A 88 16.66 -2.88 -10.26
C SER A 88 15.68 -1.78 -10.70
N ALA A 89 14.69 -1.42 -9.88
CA ALA A 89 13.71 -0.42 -10.28
C ALA A 89 14.27 1.00 -10.41
N MET A 90 15.41 1.30 -9.77
CA MET A 90 16.02 2.62 -9.79
C MET A 90 16.33 3.12 -11.22
N GLU A 91 16.61 2.22 -12.17
CA GLU A 91 16.94 2.57 -13.56
C GLU A 91 15.76 3.19 -14.33
N TYR A 92 14.52 2.90 -13.92
CA TYR A 92 13.31 3.41 -14.56
C TYR A 92 12.76 4.70 -13.92
N LEU A 93 13.31 5.08 -12.76
CA LEU A 93 12.83 6.20 -11.96
C LEU A 93 13.54 7.52 -12.31
N ARG A 94 12.81 8.62 -12.11
CA ARG A 94 13.26 9.97 -12.46
C ARG A 94 13.22 10.90 -11.25
N ASP A 95 13.93 12.00 -11.37
CA ASP A 95 13.89 13.10 -10.40
C ASP A 95 12.66 14.00 -10.65
N GLN A 96 11.49 13.36 -10.78
CA GLN A 96 10.18 13.99 -10.97
C GLN A 96 9.34 13.82 -9.72
N THR A 97 8.56 14.85 -9.37
CA THR A 97 7.60 14.84 -8.26
C THR A 97 6.19 14.51 -8.78
N ASP A 98 5.20 14.49 -7.87
CA ASP A 98 3.78 14.28 -8.22
C ASP A 98 3.47 12.91 -8.85
N MET A 99 4.15 11.86 -8.39
CA MET A 99 3.87 10.48 -8.80
C MET A 99 2.62 9.93 -8.09
N LEU A 100 1.95 8.99 -8.73
CA LEU A 100 0.91 8.17 -8.11
C LEU A 100 1.46 6.77 -7.86
N VAL A 101 1.11 6.18 -6.71
CA VAL A 101 1.58 4.84 -6.29
C VAL A 101 0.36 4.02 -5.90
N VAL A 102 0.12 2.94 -6.63
CA VAL A 102 -1.03 2.05 -6.48
C VAL A 102 -0.53 0.67 -6.08
N GLY A 103 -0.88 0.22 -4.88
CA GLY A 103 -0.67 -1.16 -4.43
C GLY A 103 -1.93 -2.00 -4.59
N VAL A 104 -1.78 -3.31 -4.68
CA VAL A 104 -2.91 -4.25 -4.63
C VAL A 104 -2.69 -5.32 -3.57
N ILE A 105 -3.75 -5.71 -2.88
CA ILE A 105 -3.78 -6.85 -1.96
C ILE A 105 -5.04 -7.68 -2.18
N GLY A 106 -5.01 -8.92 -1.71
CA GLY A 106 -6.12 -9.86 -1.88
C GLY A 106 -5.67 -11.32 -1.88
N LEU A 107 -6.64 -12.21 -1.70
CA LEU A 107 -6.40 -13.65 -1.60
C LEU A 107 -5.87 -14.26 -2.90
N GLN A 108 -5.51 -15.53 -2.84
CA GLN A 108 -5.14 -16.31 -4.01
C GLN A 108 -6.34 -16.46 -4.96
N GLY A 109 -6.10 -16.34 -6.27
CA GLY A 109 -7.13 -16.54 -7.29
C GLY A 109 -8.14 -15.39 -7.46
N THR A 110 -8.00 -14.27 -6.72
CA THR A 110 -8.92 -13.13 -6.83
C THR A 110 -8.70 -12.27 -8.09
N GLY A 111 -7.58 -12.44 -8.80
CA GLY A 111 -7.31 -11.75 -10.07
C GLY A 111 -6.48 -10.46 -9.97
N LYS A 112 -5.72 -10.24 -8.89
CA LYS A 112 -4.88 -9.06 -8.65
C LYS A 112 -3.99 -8.67 -9.84
N SER A 113 -3.12 -9.59 -10.28
CA SER A 113 -2.16 -9.34 -11.37
C SER A 113 -2.83 -9.03 -12.70
N THR A 114 -3.97 -9.68 -12.99
CA THR A 114 -4.81 -9.38 -14.15
C THR A 114 -5.34 -7.95 -14.08
N ILE A 115 -5.94 -7.57 -12.93
CA ILE A 115 -6.48 -6.22 -12.72
C ILE A 115 -5.37 -5.17 -12.83
N MET A 116 -4.24 -5.37 -12.15
CA MET A 116 -3.11 -4.42 -12.20
C MET A 116 -2.56 -4.25 -13.61
N SER A 117 -2.52 -5.32 -14.42
CA SER A 117 -2.12 -5.23 -15.83
C SER A 117 -3.09 -4.41 -16.66
N LEU A 118 -4.40 -4.61 -16.47
CA LEU A 118 -5.46 -3.87 -17.15
C LEU A 118 -5.54 -2.39 -16.74
N LEU A 119 -5.18 -2.06 -15.49
CA LEU A 119 -5.14 -0.67 -15.02
C LEU A 119 -3.89 0.07 -15.49
N SER A 120 -2.79 -0.63 -15.72
CA SER A 120 -1.48 -0.02 -16.00
C SER A 120 -1.18 0.12 -17.50
N ALA A 121 -1.22 -0.95 -18.29
CA ALA A 121 -0.71 -0.92 -19.66
C ALA A 121 -1.45 -1.83 -20.67
N ASN A 122 -2.19 -2.84 -20.22
CA ASN A 122 -2.84 -3.82 -21.10
C ASN A 122 -4.32 -3.52 -21.29
N THR A 123 -4.91 -4.02 -22.38
CA THR A 123 -6.37 -4.02 -22.59
C THR A 123 -6.96 -5.43 -22.49
N PRO A 124 -8.29 -5.56 -22.27
CA PRO A 124 -8.95 -6.87 -22.15
C PRO A 124 -8.83 -7.77 -23.39
N GLU A 125 -8.57 -7.19 -24.56
CA GLU A 125 -8.45 -7.89 -25.83
C GLU A 125 -7.06 -8.49 -26.08
N GLU A 126 -6.06 -8.11 -25.29
CA GLU A 126 -4.70 -8.63 -25.39
C GLU A 126 -4.58 -10.06 -24.83
N ASP A 127 -3.60 -10.82 -25.34
CA ASP A 127 -3.27 -12.13 -24.79
C ASP A 127 -2.77 -11.99 -23.35
N GLN A 128 -3.26 -12.83 -22.44
CA GLN A 128 -2.81 -12.87 -21.04
C GLN A 128 -1.29 -13.07 -20.89
N ARG A 129 -0.62 -13.61 -21.92
CA ARG A 129 0.84 -13.75 -21.96
C ARG A 129 1.59 -12.43 -22.14
N SER A 130 0.97 -11.41 -22.73
CA SER A 130 1.56 -10.07 -22.88
C SER A 130 1.33 -9.17 -21.67
N PHE A 131 0.63 -9.66 -20.65
CA PHE A 131 0.32 -8.87 -19.47
C PHE A 131 1.59 -8.51 -18.70
N VAL A 132 1.67 -7.25 -18.26
CA VAL A 132 2.86 -6.73 -17.58
C VAL A 132 3.08 -7.42 -16.24
N PHE A 133 2.02 -7.74 -15.51
CA PHE A 133 2.03 -8.63 -14.35
C PHE A 133 1.45 -9.99 -14.75
N ARG A 134 2.25 -11.05 -14.63
CA ARG A 134 1.87 -12.38 -15.12
C ARG A 134 0.67 -12.94 -14.35
N PRO A 135 -0.47 -13.20 -15.02
CA PRO A 135 -1.59 -13.90 -14.39
C PRO A 135 -1.26 -15.37 -14.12
N GLN A 136 -2.02 -15.99 -13.23
CA GLN A 136 -1.90 -17.41 -12.93
C GLN A 136 -2.28 -18.26 -14.16
N THR A 137 -1.37 -19.15 -14.58
CA THR A 137 -1.59 -20.08 -15.68
C THR A 137 -2.58 -21.18 -15.32
N GLN A 138 -3.16 -21.85 -16.32
CA GLN A 138 -4.09 -22.96 -16.10
C GLN A 138 -3.44 -24.12 -15.34
N GLU A 139 -2.20 -24.48 -15.67
CA GLU A 139 -1.44 -25.53 -14.96
C GLU A 139 -1.30 -25.21 -13.46
N ILE A 140 -0.98 -23.97 -13.12
CA ILE A 140 -0.82 -23.56 -11.72
C ILE A 140 -2.16 -23.55 -10.98
N LYS A 141 -3.27 -23.22 -11.67
CA LYS A 141 -4.62 -23.33 -11.11
C LYS A 141 -4.98 -24.77 -10.76
N GLU A 142 -4.69 -25.70 -11.66
CA GLU A 142 -4.98 -27.13 -11.46
C GLU A 142 -4.18 -27.74 -10.30
N ARG A 143 -2.98 -27.22 -10.04
CA ARG A 143 -2.17 -27.61 -8.88
C ARG A 143 -2.45 -26.80 -7.61
N GLY A 144 -3.34 -25.81 -7.65
CA GLY A 144 -3.62 -24.93 -6.51
C GLY A 144 -2.47 -24.00 -6.10
N GLY A 145 -1.52 -23.71 -7.00
CA GLY A 145 -0.33 -22.89 -6.71
C GLY A 145 -0.57 -21.38 -6.86
N ASN A 146 0.41 -20.56 -6.46
CA ASN A 146 0.43 -19.11 -6.71
C ASN A 146 1.39 -18.75 -7.85
N GLN A 147 1.16 -17.61 -8.50
CA GLN A 147 2.02 -17.09 -9.57
C GLN A 147 2.92 -15.94 -9.08
N SER A 148 2.36 -15.00 -8.32
CA SER A 148 3.10 -13.87 -7.77
C SER A 148 3.76 -14.26 -6.45
N THR A 149 5.06 -13.93 -6.33
CA THR A 149 5.89 -14.09 -5.13
C THR A 149 6.60 -12.75 -4.86
N GLY A 150 6.69 -12.33 -3.59
CA GLY A 150 7.23 -11.02 -3.24
C GLY A 150 6.34 -9.85 -3.68
N ILE A 151 6.97 -8.78 -4.17
CA ILE A 151 6.31 -7.57 -4.68
C ILE A 151 6.90 -7.23 -6.05
N ASP A 152 6.06 -7.20 -7.07
CA ASP A 152 6.39 -6.77 -8.42
C ASP A 152 6.14 -5.27 -8.59
N PHE A 153 7.01 -4.59 -9.34
CA PHE A 153 6.99 -3.18 -9.66
C PHE A 153 6.84 -2.95 -11.16
N PHE A 154 6.02 -1.97 -11.52
CA PHE A 154 5.87 -1.48 -12.88
C PHE A 154 5.59 0.03 -12.86
N ILE A 155 6.21 0.79 -13.76
CA ILE A 155 5.91 2.22 -13.94
C ILE A 155 5.40 2.48 -15.36
N THR A 156 4.27 3.18 -15.48
CA THR A 156 3.67 3.52 -16.78
C THR A 156 4.36 4.74 -17.42
N GLN A 157 3.97 5.06 -18.67
CA GLN A 157 4.44 6.26 -19.35
C GLN A 157 3.92 7.54 -18.69
N GLU A 158 2.73 7.48 -18.08
CA GLU A 158 2.10 8.54 -17.28
C GLU A 158 2.71 8.68 -15.88
N ARG A 159 3.82 7.97 -15.60
CA ARG A 159 4.57 8.00 -14.33
C ARG A 159 3.75 7.55 -13.12
N VAL A 160 2.87 6.57 -13.34
CA VAL A 160 2.14 5.89 -12.26
C VAL A 160 2.86 4.59 -11.91
N ILE A 161 3.18 4.41 -10.63
CA ILE A 161 3.82 3.22 -10.07
C ILE A 161 2.74 2.24 -9.62
N PHE A 162 2.84 1.00 -10.09
CA PHE A 162 1.97 -0.11 -9.72
C PHE A 162 2.78 -1.18 -8.98
N LEU A 163 2.26 -1.63 -7.84
CA LEU A 163 2.84 -2.67 -7.00
C LEU A 163 1.91 -3.89 -6.89
N ASP A 164 2.25 -5.00 -7.54
CA ASP A 164 1.52 -6.28 -7.42
C ASP A 164 2.14 -7.16 -6.35
N THR A 165 1.34 -7.63 -5.39
CA THR A 165 1.85 -8.43 -4.27
C THR A 165 1.49 -9.90 -4.42
N GLN A 166 2.30 -10.73 -3.79
CA GLN A 166 1.93 -12.12 -3.50
C GLN A 166 0.55 -12.21 -2.80
N PRO A 167 -0.20 -13.31 -2.99
CA PRO A 167 -1.51 -13.48 -2.39
C PRO A 167 -1.48 -13.53 -0.86
N MET A 168 -2.50 -12.94 -0.24
CA MET A 168 -2.68 -13.00 1.22
C MET A 168 -3.21 -14.37 1.64
N LEU A 169 -2.77 -14.86 2.80
CA LEU A 169 -3.24 -16.10 3.42
C LEU A 169 -3.18 -17.31 2.47
N SER A 170 -2.16 -17.36 1.61
CA SER A 170 -2.07 -18.35 0.53
C SER A 170 -1.62 -19.71 1.05
N PRO A 171 -2.44 -20.77 0.90
CA PRO A 171 -2.05 -22.12 1.30
C PRO A 171 -0.83 -22.63 0.53
N SER A 172 -0.65 -22.24 -0.73
CA SER A 172 0.49 -22.68 -1.55
C SER A 172 1.82 -22.10 -1.07
N ILE A 173 1.82 -20.87 -0.54
CA ILE A 173 3.01 -20.28 0.06
C ILE A 173 3.36 -21.04 1.35
N LEU A 174 2.36 -21.34 2.19
CA LEU A 174 2.57 -22.12 3.41
C LEU A 174 3.09 -23.54 3.11
N ASP A 175 2.50 -24.23 2.13
CA ASP A 175 2.96 -25.55 1.70
C ASP A 175 4.40 -25.51 1.18
N HIS A 176 4.79 -24.46 0.46
CA HIS A 176 6.17 -24.27 0.04
C HIS A 176 7.13 -24.09 1.22
N LEU A 177 6.76 -23.31 2.24
CA LEU A 177 7.57 -23.09 3.45
C LEU A 177 7.78 -24.39 4.22
N ILE A 178 6.71 -25.15 4.48
CA ILE A 178 6.75 -26.43 5.21
C ILE A 178 7.70 -27.43 4.53
N ASN A 179 7.69 -27.46 3.19
CA ASN A 179 8.47 -28.43 2.42
C ASN A 179 9.94 -28.02 2.20
N ASN A 180 10.25 -26.72 2.13
CA ASN A 180 11.57 -26.24 1.69
C ASN A 180 12.38 -25.51 2.78
N ASP A 181 11.75 -24.91 3.79
CA ASP A 181 12.41 -23.98 4.72
C ASP A 181 12.72 -24.60 6.10
N ARG A 182 13.33 -25.80 6.09
CA ARG A 182 13.64 -26.60 7.30
C ARG A 182 14.74 -26.04 8.21
N LYS A 183 15.08 -24.75 8.13
CA LYS A 183 16.16 -24.14 8.93
C LYS A 183 15.61 -23.27 10.05
N LEU A 184 15.22 -23.90 11.17
CA LEU A 184 14.90 -23.19 12.41
C LEU A 184 15.62 -23.81 13.63
N PRO A 185 15.81 -23.02 14.72
CA PRO A 185 16.59 -23.40 15.88
C PRO A 185 16.11 -24.70 16.55
N PRO A 186 17.01 -25.49 17.18
CA PRO A 186 16.72 -26.81 17.76
C PRO A 186 15.78 -26.82 18.97
N GLU A 187 15.12 -25.71 19.30
CA GLU A 187 14.28 -25.54 20.48
C GLU A 187 12.82 -25.98 20.26
N TYR A 188 12.38 -26.20 19.01
CA TYR A 188 10.99 -26.51 18.66
C TYR A 188 10.82 -27.92 18.05
N ASN A 189 11.06 -28.99 18.81
CA ASN A 189 11.19 -30.38 18.28
C ASN A 189 9.88 -31.17 17.99
N LEU A 190 8.69 -30.54 17.89
CA LEU A 190 7.42 -31.28 17.65
C LEU A 190 6.78 -30.94 16.29
N PRO A 191 6.47 -31.93 15.42
CA PRO A 191 5.86 -31.76 14.09
C PRO A 191 4.66 -30.79 14.02
N HIS A 192 3.77 -30.85 15.03
CA HIS A 192 2.59 -29.98 15.11
C HIS A 192 2.95 -28.52 15.40
N THR A 193 3.99 -28.27 16.18
CA THR A 193 4.50 -26.94 16.49
C THR A 193 5.14 -26.28 15.26
N TYR A 194 5.79 -27.06 14.36
CA TYR A 194 6.36 -26.51 13.12
C TYR A 194 5.30 -25.92 12.19
N VAL A 195 4.19 -26.63 11.97
CA VAL A 195 3.11 -26.15 11.08
C VAL A 195 2.45 -24.88 11.64
N GLU A 196 2.32 -24.78 12.96
CA GLU A 196 1.81 -23.58 13.62
C GLU A 196 2.79 -22.40 13.48
N ILE A 197 4.08 -22.63 13.66
CA ILE A 197 5.13 -21.61 13.48
C ILE A 197 5.16 -21.11 12.03
N ASP A 198 5.14 -22.00 11.04
CA ASP A 198 5.15 -21.62 9.62
C ASP A 198 3.90 -20.84 9.23
N ARG A 199 2.74 -21.20 9.82
CA ARG A 199 1.49 -20.46 9.65
C ARG A 199 1.59 -19.05 10.23
N ILE A 200 2.15 -18.93 11.44
CA ILE A 200 2.39 -17.62 12.07
C ILE A 200 3.37 -16.82 11.21
N TYR A 201 4.47 -17.41 10.75
CA TYR A 201 5.47 -16.75 9.92
C TYR A 201 4.87 -16.23 8.61
N SER A 202 4.12 -17.06 7.89
CA SER A 202 3.40 -16.66 6.67
C SER A 202 2.39 -15.54 6.95
N PHE A 203 1.66 -15.61 8.07
CA PHE A 203 0.71 -14.59 8.48
C PHE A 203 1.39 -13.26 8.83
N LEU A 204 2.52 -13.30 9.51
CA LEU A 204 3.34 -12.13 9.82
C LEU A 204 3.93 -11.50 8.55
N GLN A 205 4.41 -12.33 7.63
CA GLN A 205 4.98 -11.89 6.35
C GLN A 205 3.96 -11.09 5.52
N ILE A 206 2.72 -11.57 5.40
CA ILE A 206 1.70 -10.82 4.65
C ILE A 206 1.31 -9.51 5.36
N LYS A 207 1.42 -9.44 6.70
CA LYS A 207 1.22 -8.20 7.45
C LYS A 207 2.34 -7.19 7.21
N HIS A 208 3.59 -7.65 7.08
CA HIS A 208 4.70 -6.78 6.67
C HIS A 208 4.41 -6.11 5.33
N ILE A 209 3.95 -6.90 4.35
CA ILE A 209 3.61 -6.38 3.02
C ILE A 209 2.48 -5.35 3.11
N ALA A 210 1.42 -5.64 3.86
CA ALA A 210 0.30 -4.70 4.02
C ALA A 210 0.71 -3.40 4.73
N ALA A 211 1.45 -3.48 5.84
CA ALA A 211 1.95 -2.31 6.56
C ALA A 211 2.89 -1.47 5.68
N PHE A 212 3.76 -2.12 4.90
CA PHE A 212 4.59 -1.46 3.89
C PHE A 212 3.74 -0.70 2.87
N LEU A 213 2.77 -1.36 2.22
CA LEU A 213 1.89 -0.71 1.25
C LEU A 213 1.10 0.45 1.85
N PHE A 214 0.60 0.32 3.09
CA PHE A 214 -0.11 1.40 3.77
C PHE A 214 0.77 2.63 4.02
N THR A 215 2.08 2.47 3.98
CA THR A 215 3.04 3.56 4.24
C THR A 215 3.56 4.19 2.95
N VAL A 216 3.69 3.42 1.87
CA VAL A 216 4.33 3.88 0.63
C VAL A 216 3.38 4.10 -0.54
N CYS A 217 2.12 3.69 -0.43
CA CYS A 217 1.11 3.86 -1.49
C CYS A 217 0.15 5.02 -1.21
N HIS A 218 -0.34 5.61 -2.29
CA HIS A 218 -1.46 6.55 -2.27
C HIS A 218 -2.80 5.80 -2.23
N VAL A 219 -2.89 4.73 -3.02
CA VAL A 219 -4.07 3.89 -3.15
C VAL A 219 -3.69 2.44 -2.93
N VAL A 220 -4.47 1.72 -2.15
CA VAL A 220 -4.37 0.25 -2.02
C VAL A 220 -5.71 -0.37 -2.43
N ILE A 221 -5.66 -1.15 -3.51
CA ILE A 221 -6.82 -1.87 -4.04
C ILE A 221 -6.92 -3.22 -3.32
N VAL A 222 -8.06 -3.48 -2.69
CA VAL A 222 -8.37 -4.73 -1.99
C VAL A 222 -9.28 -5.55 -2.90
N VAL A 223 -8.74 -6.62 -3.50
CA VAL A 223 -9.47 -7.45 -4.46
C VAL A 223 -10.08 -8.67 -3.79
N GLN A 224 -11.40 -8.80 -3.91
CA GLN A 224 -12.20 -9.92 -3.42
C GLN A 224 -12.91 -10.60 -4.60
N ASP A 225 -13.15 -11.90 -4.53
CA ASP A 225 -13.93 -12.63 -5.53
C ASP A 225 -15.26 -13.20 -5.00
N TRP A 226 -15.54 -13.01 -3.72
CA TRP A 226 -16.82 -13.28 -3.06
C TRP A 226 -17.06 -12.29 -1.91
N PHE A 227 -18.32 -12.01 -1.59
CA PHE A 227 -18.72 -11.07 -0.54
C PHE A 227 -19.48 -11.82 0.57
N THR A 228 -19.17 -11.72 1.87
CA THR A 228 -18.18 -10.88 2.57
C THR A 228 -17.15 -11.74 3.34
N ASP A 229 -15.85 -11.52 3.11
CA ASP A 229 -14.79 -12.17 3.92
C ASP A 229 -14.41 -11.35 5.16
N LEU A 230 -14.88 -11.77 6.34
CA LEU A 230 -14.57 -11.12 7.63
C LEU A 230 -13.09 -11.20 8.03
N ASN A 231 -12.37 -12.24 7.61
CA ASN A 231 -10.96 -12.39 7.94
C ASN A 231 -10.12 -11.33 7.24
N LEU A 232 -10.52 -10.92 6.03
CA LEU A 232 -9.85 -9.85 5.31
C LEU A 232 -10.00 -8.50 6.03
N TYR A 233 -11.20 -8.12 6.48
CA TYR A 233 -11.40 -6.85 7.20
C TYR A 233 -10.64 -6.83 8.52
N ARG A 234 -10.68 -7.92 9.29
CA ARG A 234 -9.86 -8.06 10.50
C ARG A 234 -8.37 -7.97 10.19
N PHE A 235 -7.94 -8.61 9.11
CA PHE A 235 -6.56 -8.52 8.65
C PHE A 235 -6.16 -7.06 8.38
N LEU A 236 -6.96 -6.29 7.64
CA LEU A 236 -6.67 -4.88 7.33
C LEU A 236 -6.51 -4.04 8.60
N GLN A 237 -7.45 -4.17 9.55
CA GLN A 237 -7.40 -3.48 10.84
C GLN A 237 -6.16 -3.85 11.64
N THR A 238 -5.75 -5.12 11.62
CA THR A 238 -4.53 -5.53 12.32
C THR A 238 -3.25 -5.11 11.61
N ALA A 239 -3.26 -5.00 10.28
CA ALA A 239 -2.13 -4.51 9.51
C ALA A 239 -1.94 -2.99 9.69
N GLU A 240 -3.04 -2.26 9.85
CA GLU A 240 -3.05 -0.82 10.16
C GLU A 240 -2.28 -0.53 11.45
N MET A 241 -2.47 -1.34 12.51
CA MET A 241 -1.76 -1.17 13.79
C MET A 241 -0.25 -1.47 13.72
N LEU A 242 0.23 -2.10 12.64
CA LEU A 242 1.63 -2.49 12.47
C LEU A 242 2.42 -1.52 11.57
N LYS A 243 1.73 -0.52 11.02
CA LYS A 243 2.34 0.52 10.21
C LYS A 243 3.36 1.32 11.07
N PRO A 244 4.57 1.60 10.56
CA PRO A 244 5.47 2.53 11.22
C PRO A 244 4.86 3.94 11.27
N SER A 245 5.04 4.64 12.40
CA SER A 245 4.62 6.02 12.52
C SER A 245 5.40 6.89 11.54
N THR A 246 4.73 7.32 10.47
CA THR A 246 5.28 8.23 9.48
C THR A 246 4.58 9.57 9.63
N PRO A 247 5.31 10.62 9.98
CA PRO A 247 4.67 11.89 10.27
C PRO A 247 4.26 12.59 8.96
N SER A 248 3.01 13.08 8.88
CA SER A 248 2.46 13.69 7.65
C SER A 248 2.85 15.17 7.52
N ALA A 249 2.99 15.65 6.28
CA ALA A 249 3.08 17.07 5.98
C ALA A 249 1.68 17.70 6.13
N SER A 250 1.39 18.30 7.29
CA SER A 250 0.16 19.07 7.48
C SER A 250 0.23 20.39 6.71
N HIS A 251 -0.50 20.50 5.60
CA HIS A 251 -0.87 21.81 5.04
C HIS A 251 -2.24 21.80 4.33
N ASP A 252 -3.23 21.08 4.87
CA ASP A 252 -4.63 21.33 4.53
C ASP A 252 -5.16 22.46 5.42
N SER A 253 -4.90 23.69 5.00
CA SER A 253 -5.39 24.91 5.62
C SER A 253 -6.89 25.08 5.38
N THR A 254 -7.71 24.48 6.24
CA THR A 254 -9.01 25.05 6.64
C THR A 254 -9.12 24.96 8.15
N GLY A 255 -9.18 26.14 8.79
CA GLY A 255 -9.01 26.29 10.22
C GLY A 255 -10.04 25.51 11.05
N SER A 256 -9.53 24.61 11.89
CA SER A 256 -10.20 24.19 13.11
C SER A 256 -9.13 24.03 14.18
N SER A 257 -9.17 24.91 15.17
CA SER A 257 -8.37 24.82 16.38
C SER A 257 -8.72 23.55 17.16
N GLY A 258 -7.88 22.53 17.03
CA GLY A 258 -7.90 21.30 17.80
C GLY A 258 -6.49 20.70 17.78
N SER A 259 -6.04 20.20 18.92
CA SER A 259 -4.70 19.65 19.22
C SER A 259 -3.99 19.03 18.00
N ASP A 260 -2.86 19.63 17.65
CA ASP A 260 -1.89 19.18 16.64
C ASP A 260 -1.23 17.87 17.11
N ASP A 261 -1.99 16.78 17.06
CA ASP A 261 -1.45 15.42 17.03
C ASP A 261 -0.96 15.23 15.59
N GLY A 262 0.35 15.28 15.39
CA GLY A 262 0.97 15.35 14.06
C GLY A 262 0.37 14.30 13.14
N ALA A 263 -0.45 14.75 12.18
CA ALA A 263 -1.37 13.88 11.47
C ALA A 263 -0.62 12.66 10.90
N GLU A 264 -1.06 11.45 11.25
CA GLU A 264 -0.48 10.25 10.68
C GLU A 264 -1.02 10.04 9.25
N TYR A 265 -0.15 9.63 8.33
CA TYR A 265 -0.57 9.34 6.96
C TYR A 265 -1.35 8.01 6.88
N TYR A 266 -2.50 8.03 6.20
CA TYR A 266 -3.27 6.84 5.83
C TYR A 266 -3.65 6.87 4.33
N PRO A 267 -3.48 5.74 3.61
CA PRO A 267 -3.76 5.65 2.18
C PRO A 267 -5.27 5.56 1.92
N HIS A 268 -5.65 5.78 0.66
CA HIS A 268 -6.98 5.46 0.18
C HIS A 268 -7.13 3.96 -0.05
N ILE A 269 -8.20 3.37 0.49
CA ILE A 269 -8.55 1.97 0.28
C ILE A 269 -9.69 1.90 -0.72
N VAL A 270 -9.54 1.05 -1.75
CA VAL A 270 -10.56 0.77 -2.75
C VAL A 270 -10.92 -0.71 -2.68
N PHE A 271 -12.18 -1.02 -2.38
CA PHE A 271 -12.68 -2.39 -2.37
C PHE A 271 -13.16 -2.76 -3.78
N LEU A 272 -12.46 -3.70 -4.41
CA LEU A 272 -12.80 -4.20 -5.74
C LEU A 272 -13.41 -5.60 -5.64
N GLN A 273 -14.71 -5.68 -5.87
CA GLN A 273 -15.42 -6.95 -5.96
C GLN A 273 -15.30 -7.50 -7.38
N ASN A 274 -14.30 -8.35 -7.59
CA ASN A 274 -14.09 -9.04 -8.84
C ASN A 274 -15.04 -10.24 -9.00
N LYS A 275 -15.22 -10.70 -10.24
CA LYS A 275 -16.13 -11.79 -10.61
C LYS A 275 -17.57 -11.53 -10.15
N ALA A 276 -17.96 -10.26 -10.10
CA ALA A 276 -19.30 -9.83 -9.70
C ALA A 276 -20.34 -10.42 -10.65
N ARG A 277 -21.42 -10.95 -10.08
CA ARG A 277 -22.54 -11.55 -10.80
C ARG A 277 -23.66 -10.52 -10.98
N ARG A 278 -24.63 -10.84 -11.83
CA ARG A 278 -25.84 -10.03 -12.04
C ARG A 278 -26.48 -9.55 -10.74
N ASP A 279 -26.56 -10.41 -9.73
CA ASP A 279 -27.23 -10.09 -8.47
C ASP A 279 -26.47 -9.02 -7.66
N ASP A 280 -25.15 -8.89 -7.83
CA ASP A 280 -24.34 -7.85 -7.19
C ASP A 280 -24.63 -6.46 -7.78
N PHE A 281 -25.03 -6.40 -9.06
CA PHE A 281 -25.47 -5.18 -9.74
C PHE A 281 -26.94 -4.82 -9.44
N CYS A 282 -27.56 -5.44 -8.44
CA CYS A 282 -28.85 -4.96 -7.93
C CYS A 282 -28.62 -3.77 -6.98
N PRO A 283 -29.27 -2.60 -7.16
CA PRO A 283 -29.10 -1.44 -6.27
C PRO A 283 -29.37 -1.74 -4.79
N ARG A 284 -30.25 -2.70 -4.49
CA ARG A 284 -30.51 -3.15 -3.12
C ARG A 284 -29.30 -3.88 -2.52
N ASN A 285 -28.67 -4.76 -3.30
CA ASN A 285 -27.49 -5.50 -2.87
C ASN A 285 -26.29 -4.57 -2.75
N LEU A 286 -26.12 -3.64 -3.70
CA LEU A 286 -25.11 -2.58 -3.61
C LEU A 286 -25.22 -1.79 -2.29
N LYS A 287 -26.43 -1.33 -1.95
CA LYS A 287 -26.67 -0.62 -0.68
C LYS A 287 -26.30 -1.46 0.54
N ASN A 288 -26.63 -2.74 0.53
CA ASN A 288 -26.27 -3.67 1.60
C ASN A 288 -24.74 -3.84 1.72
N MET A 289 -24.04 -3.96 0.58
CA MET A 289 -22.58 -4.09 0.56
C MET A 289 -21.91 -2.86 1.18
N HIS A 290 -22.33 -1.65 0.78
CA HIS A 290 -21.84 -0.40 1.36
C HIS A 290 -22.07 -0.32 2.88
N MET A 291 -23.28 -0.67 3.34
CA MET A 291 -23.61 -0.67 4.77
C MET A 291 -22.76 -1.66 5.56
N VAL A 292 -22.52 -2.86 5.03
CA VAL A 292 -21.72 -3.89 5.71
C VAL A 292 -20.26 -3.46 5.81
N VAL A 293 -19.66 -3.02 4.70
CA VAL A 293 -18.26 -2.54 4.71
C VAL A 293 -18.08 -1.36 5.64
N ASP A 294 -19.04 -0.42 5.65
CA ASP A 294 -18.98 0.74 6.54
C ASP A 294 -18.96 0.32 8.01
N LYS A 295 -19.86 -0.58 8.41
CA LYS A 295 -19.90 -1.09 9.79
C LYS A 295 -18.63 -1.85 10.17
N LEU A 296 -18.07 -2.64 9.25
CA LEU A 296 -16.85 -3.40 9.51
C LEU A 296 -15.62 -2.49 9.64
N MET A 297 -15.57 -1.38 8.89
CA MET A 297 -14.42 -0.47 8.86
C MET A 297 -14.60 0.79 9.71
N ALA A 298 -15.69 0.92 10.47
CA ALA A 298 -16.05 2.13 11.21
C ALA A 298 -14.97 2.65 12.19
N HIS A 299 -14.10 1.77 12.67
CA HIS A 299 -13.00 2.09 13.59
C HIS A 299 -11.62 2.13 12.94
N SER A 300 -11.54 1.97 11.61
CA SER A 300 -10.29 2.09 10.86
C SER A 300 -10.02 3.55 10.52
N HIS A 301 -8.76 3.97 10.59
CA HIS A 301 -8.31 5.28 10.16
C HIS A 301 -7.99 5.35 8.66
N LEU A 302 -8.06 4.20 7.97
CA LEU A 302 -7.85 4.11 6.52
C LEU A 302 -8.90 4.94 5.75
N LYS A 303 -8.52 5.57 4.64
CA LYS A 303 -9.43 6.41 3.85
C LYS A 303 -10.27 5.55 2.90
N TYR A 304 -11.35 4.97 3.41
CA TYR A 304 -12.20 4.02 2.65
C TYR A 304 -13.52 4.61 2.11
N LYS A 305 -13.75 5.93 2.22
CA LYS A 305 -14.98 6.60 1.76
C LYS A 305 -14.70 7.85 0.92
N GLY A 306 -15.70 8.26 0.13
CA GLY A 306 -15.79 9.60 -0.46
C GLY A 306 -14.77 9.95 -1.54
N THR A 307 -14.03 8.97 -2.07
CA THR A 307 -13.03 9.21 -3.14
C THR A 307 -13.40 8.53 -4.46
N LEU A 308 -14.08 7.38 -4.41
CA LEU A 308 -14.48 6.61 -5.60
C LEU A 308 -15.95 6.24 -5.51
N SER A 309 -16.75 6.76 -6.45
CA SER A 309 -18.19 6.51 -6.56
C SER A 309 -18.55 5.81 -7.87
N MET A 310 -19.26 4.68 -7.79
CA MET A 310 -19.86 4.05 -8.97
C MET A 310 -21.08 4.82 -9.50
N LEU A 311 -21.73 5.62 -8.65
CA LEU A 311 -22.87 6.45 -9.04
C LEU A 311 -22.39 7.58 -9.96
N ASP A 312 -21.29 8.25 -9.61
CA ASP A 312 -20.67 9.30 -10.43
C ASP A 312 -20.10 8.75 -11.74
N CYS A 313 -19.72 7.47 -11.76
CA CYS A 313 -19.29 6.77 -12.97
C CYS A 313 -20.45 6.38 -13.91
N ASN A 314 -21.70 6.74 -13.58
CA ASN A 314 -22.90 6.35 -14.34
C ASN A 314 -22.96 4.82 -14.60
N VAL A 315 -22.61 4.02 -13.58
CA VAL A 315 -22.78 2.54 -13.62
C VAL A 315 -24.24 2.17 -13.37
N PHE A 316 -24.94 2.96 -12.55
CA PHE A 316 -26.36 2.82 -12.22
C PHE A 316 -27.15 4.06 -12.66
N PRO A 317 -27.51 4.17 -13.96
CA PRO A 317 -28.28 5.31 -14.45
C PRO A 317 -29.61 5.45 -13.69
N GLY A 318 -29.94 6.68 -13.28
CA GLY A 318 -31.20 6.98 -12.58
C GLY A 318 -31.18 6.76 -11.07
N LEU A 319 -30.06 6.30 -10.50
CA LEU A 319 -29.87 6.26 -9.05
C LEU A 319 -29.25 7.58 -8.57
N GLY A 320 -29.94 8.29 -7.66
CA GLY A 320 -29.43 9.54 -7.08
C GLY A 320 -28.31 9.30 -6.07
N GLN A 321 -27.46 10.31 -5.85
CA GLN A 321 -26.35 10.26 -4.87
C GLN A 321 -26.86 9.98 -3.44
N ASP A 322 -28.05 10.48 -3.09
CA ASP A 322 -28.67 10.29 -1.76
C ASP A 322 -29.11 8.84 -1.47
N TYR A 323 -29.04 7.93 -2.45
CA TYR A 323 -29.46 6.55 -2.28
C TYR A 323 -28.58 5.78 -1.29
N LEU A 324 -27.27 6.07 -1.29
CA LEU A 324 -26.26 5.50 -0.41
C LEU A 324 -26.01 6.45 0.77
N THR A 325 -26.31 6.01 1.99
CA THR A 325 -26.13 6.84 3.20
C THR A 325 -24.66 7.01 3.59
N ALA A 326 -23.83 6.01 3.31
CA ALA A 326 -22.39 6.03 3.52
C ALA A 326 -21.72 5.38 2.31
N GLU A 327 -21.23 6.20 1.40
CA GLU A 327 -20.57 5.72 0.21
C GLU A 327 -19.11 5.33 0.50
N VAL A 328 -18.87 4.03 0.59
CA VAL A 328 -17.52 3.45 0.63
C VAL A 328 -16.92 3.43 -0.78
N ASN A 329 -15.60 3.50 -0.88
CA ASN A 329 -14.83 3.40 -2.11
C ASN A 329 -14.89 1.95 -2.64
N MET A 330 -16.03 1.56 -3.21
CA MET A 330 -16.28 0.21 -3.72
C MET A 330 -16.54 0.24 -5.22
N PHE A 331 -16.01 -0.77 -5.92
CA PHE A 331 -16.23 -0.96 -7.35
C PHE A 331 -16.52 -2.42 -7.66
N LEU A 332 -17.44 -2.68 -8.59
CA LEU A 332 -17.79 -4.03 -9.05
C LEU A 332 -17.15 -4.29 -10.41
N LEU A 333 -16.52 -5.46 -10.58
CA LEU A 333 -15.98 -5.89 -11.86
C LEU A 333 -16.61 -7.24 -12.25
N PRO A 334 -17.34 -7.33 -13.37
CA PRO A 334 -17.97 -8.58 -13.78
C PRO A 334 -16.93 -9.60 -14.23
N VAL A 335 -17.34 -10.84 -14.43
CA VAL A 335 -16.49 -11.86 -15.05
C VAL A 335 -16.19 -11.45 -16.50
N GLN A 336 -14.93 -11.59 -16.93
CA GLN A 336 -14.57 -11.43 -18.34
C GLN A 336 -15.17 -12.59 -19.14
N GLU A 337 -16.07 -12.27 -20.06
CA GLU A 337 -16.66 -13.24 -20.98
C GLU A 337 -15.77 -13.40 -22.20
N ASN A 338 -15.44 -14.65 -22.57
CA ASN A 338 -14.88 -14.95 -23.88
C ASN A 338 -16.05 -15.05 -24.86
N ASP A 339 -16.26 -14.03 -25.69
CA ASP A 339 -17.38 -13.93 -26.64
C ASP A 339 -17.39 -15.02 -27.76
N GLY A 340 -16.54 -16.06 -27.67
CA GLY A 340 -16.19 -16.96 -28.77
C GLY A 340 -17.04 -18.23 -28.96
N GLU A 341 -17.68 -18.79 -27.94
CA GLU A 341 -18.33 -20.13 -28.08
C GLU A 341 -19.86 -20.13 -28.01
N ASP A 342 -20.49 -19.26 -27.23
CA ASP A 342 -21.94 -19.38 -26.95
C ASP A 342 -22.86 -18.77 -28.01
N ASN A 343 -22.35 -17.92 -28.90
CA ASN A 343 -23.16 -17.24 -29.90
C ASN A 343 -23.30 -18.02 -31.22
N LEU A 344 -22.43 -19.00 -31.50
CA LEU A 344 -22.50 -19.79 -32.74
C LEU A 344 -23.55 -20.92 -32.70
N THR A 345 -23.98 -21.34 -31.51
CA THR A 345 -24.91 -22.48 -31.35
C THR A 345 -26.40 -22.11 -31.41
N LYS A 346 -26.75 -20.81 -31.47
CA LYS A 346 -28.15 -20.34 -31.45
C LYS A 346 -28.72 -19.88 -32.79
N ALA A 347 -27.96 -19.99 -33.89
CA ALA A 347 -28.46 -19.74 -35.24
C ALA A 347 -29.34 -20.90 -35.75
N GLY A 348 -30.42 -21.22 -35.02
CA GLY A 348 -31.44 -22.17 -35.42
C GLY A 348 -32.56 -21.51 -36.20
N SER A 349 -32.88 -22.10 -37.35
CA SER A 349 -34.01 -21.85 -38.26
C SER A 349 -35.25 -21.17 -37.60
N GLY A 350 -35.48 -19.90 -37.92
CA GLY A 350 -36.66 -19.16 -37.47
C GLY A 350 -36.87 -17.88 -38.28
N THR A 351 -38.13 -17.53 -38.54
CA THR A 351 -38.62 -16.43 -39.40
C THR A 351 -38.31 -15.01 -38.89
N TYR A 352 -37.50 -14.86 -37.83
CA TYR A 352 -37.10 -13.57 -37.26
C TYR A 352 -35.57 -13.48 -37.16
N PRO A 353 -34.87 -13.15 -38.27
CA PRO A 353 -33.43 -13.31 -38.38
C PRO A 353 -32.63 -12.46 -37.38
N LEU A 354 -33.17 -11.32 -36.93
CA LEU A 354 -32.47 -10.42 -36.00
C LEU A 354 -32.73 -10.76 -34.52
N PHE A 355 -33.90 -11.30 -34.18
CA PHE A 355 -34.24 -11.61 -32.78
C PHE A 355 -33.41 -12.78 -32.24
N SER A 356 -33.14 -13.79 -33.09
CA SER A 356 -32.28 -14.93 -32.74
C SER A 356 -30.80 -14.55 -32.57
N LEU A 357 -30.38 -13.39 -33.08
CA LEU A 357 -29.01 -12.87 -32.96
C LEU A 357 -28.84 -11.95 -31.73
N LEU A 358 -29.91 -11.68 -30.98
CA LEU A 358 -29.80 -10.85 -29.78
C LEU A 358 -29.00 -11.61 -28.70
N PRO A 359 -28.00 -10.97 -28.08
CA PRO A 359 -27.27 -11.59 -26.99
C PRO A 359 -28.20 -11.81 -25.79
N GLY A 360 -27.86 -12.81 -24.97
CA GLY A 360 -28.54 -13.02 -23.71
C GLY A 360 -28.45 -11.79 -22.79
N TYR A 361 -29.49 -11.54 -22.01
CA TYR A 361 -29.47 -10.48 -21.01
C TYR A 361 -28.48 -10.82 -19.88
N ARG A 362 -27.34 -10.11 -19.85
CA ARG A 362 -26.29 -10.26 -18.84
C ARG A 362 -26.67 -9.61 -17.50
N GLY A 363 -27.34 -8.45 -17.57
CA GLY A 363 -27.78 -7.68 -16.41
C GLY A 363 -26.67 -6.94 -15.65
N HIS A 364 -25.56 -6.66 -16.33
CA HIS A 364 -24.49 -5.77 -15.88
C HIS A 364 -23.79 -5.14 -17.11
N PRO A 365 -23.03 -4.05 -16.95
CA PRO A 365 -22.23 -3.48 -18.02
C PRO A 365 -21.13 -4.43 -18.51
N ALA A 366 -20.59 -4.19 -19.71
CA ALA A 366 -19.50 -4.97 -20.27
C ALA A 366 -18.20 -4.81 -19.47
N PHE A 367 -17.40 -5.88 -19.41
CA PHE A 367 -16.13 -5.92 -18.68
C PHE A 367 -15.18 -4.78 -19.07
N SER A 368 -14.95 -4.57 -20.37
CA SER A 368 -14.06 -3.51 -20.89
C SER A 368 -14.50 -2.10 -20.48
N THR A 369 -15.81 -1.84 -20.45
CA THR A 369 -16.36 -0.56 -19.98
C THR A 369 -16.11 -0.35 -18.50
N MET A 370 -16.30 -1.41 -17.68
CA MET A 370 -16.05 -1.34 -16.24
C MET A 370 -14.57 -1.16 -15.92
N VAL A 371 -13.67 -1.86 -16.62
CA VAL A 371 -12.22 -1.67 -16.51
C VAL A 371 -11.82 -0.24 -16.85
N SER A 372 -12.34 0.31 -17.96
CA SER A 372 -12.03 1.69 -18.38
C SER A 372 -12.47 2.71 -17.32
N LYS A 373 -13.69 2.57 -16.78
CA LYS A 373 -14.20 3.43 -15.70
C LYS A 373 -13.35 3.32 -14.43
N LEU A 374 -13.00 2.10 -14.01
CA LEU A 374 -12.13 1.89 -12.85
C LEU A 374 -10.75 2.53 -13.06
N ARG A 375 -10.15 2.33 -14.23
CA ARG A 375 -8.84 2.91 -14.57
C ARG A 375 -8.88 4.43 -14.49
N SER A 376 -9.90 5.07 -15.07
CA SER A 376 -10.06 6.52 -14.99
C SER A 376 -10.17 7.02 -13.55
N GLN A 377 -10.94 6.33 -12.70
CA GLN A 377 -11.07 6.70 -11.29
C GLN A 377 -9.76 6.55 -10.52
N ILE A 378 -9.07 5.40 -10.67
CA ILE A 378 -7.79 5.13 -9.98
C ILE A 378 -6.71 6.14 -10.39
N LEU A 379 -6.61 6.48 -11.69
CA LEU A 379 -5.62 7.44 -12.18
C LEU A 379 -5.92 8.89 -11.75
N ALA A 380 -7.18 9.19 -11.41
CA ALA A 380 -7.62 10.49 -10.90
C ALA A 380 -7.52 10.62 -9.37
N MET A 381 -7.06 9.57 -8.67
CA MET A 381 -6.98 9.59 -7.21
C MET A 381 -6.01 10.67 -6.69
N PRO A 382 -6.28 11.25 -5.50
CA PRO A 382 -5.41 12.27 -4.90
C PRO A 382 -3.98 11.78 -4.67
N ARG A 383 -3.01 12.65 -4.99
CA ARG A 383 -1.56 12.42 -4.82
C ARG A 383 -1.06 13.09 -3.53
N CYS A 384 -1.63 12.71 -2.40
CA CYS A 384 -1.28 13.27 -1.09
C CYS A 384 0.20 13.01 -0.75
N GLN A 385 0.85 13.94 -0.04
CA GLN A 385 2.24 13.76 0.37
C GLN A 385 2.38 12.59 1.36
N LEU A 386 3.27 11.64 1.02
CA LEU A 386 3.54 10.44 1.82
C LEU A 386 4.46 10.71 3.03
N SER A 387 5.21 11.80 3.01
CA SER A 387 6.14 12.19 4.07
C SER A 387 6.13 13.71 4.26
N HIS A 388 6.85 14.22 5.26
CA HIS A 388 7.04 15.65 5.48
C HIS A 388 7.72 16.40 4.33
N THR A 389 8.38 15.68 3.43
CA THR A 389 9.08 16.28 2.29
C THR A 389 8.44 15.85 1.00
N ILE A 390 8.42 16.76 0.03
CA ILE A 390 7.99 16.42 -1.33
C ILE A 390 8.98 15.39 -1.88
N LEU A 391 8.47 14.20 -2.20
CA LEU A 391 9.27 13.11 -2.74
C LEU A 391 9.28 13.17 -4.27
N THR A 392 10.47 12.99 -4.84
CA THR A 392 10.61 12.54 -6.23
C THR A 392 10.44 11.03 -6.30
N GLU A 393 10.30 10.47 -7.50
CA GLU A 393 10.20 9.00 -7.66
C GLU A 393 11.43 8.27 -7.11
N LYS A 394 12.65 8.77 -7.36
CA LYS A 394 13.87 8.20 -6.78
C LYS A 394 13.92 8.33 -5.25
N ASN A 395 13.51 9.48 -4.72
CA ASN A 395 13.45 9.68 -3.27
C ASN A 395 12.39 8.78 -2.62
N TRP A 396 11.27 8.53 -3.31
CA TRP A 396 10.27 7.55 -2.89
C TRP A 396 10.82 6.14 -2.85
N PHE A 397 11.63 5.75 -3.83
CA PHE A 397 12.27 4.43 -3.81
C PHE A 397 13.19 4.26 -2.60
N HIS A 398 14.03 5.24 -2.32
CA HIS A 398 14.89 5.21 -1.11
C HIS A 398 14.09 5.26 0.19
N TYR A 399 12.99 6.01 0.20
CA TYR A 399 12.05 6.03 1.32
C TYR A 399 11.42 4.65 1.52
N ALA A 400 10.90 4.03 0.45
CA ALA A 400 10.29 2.71 0.49
C ALA A 400 11.28 1.63 0.96
N ALA A 401 12.53 1.64 0.48
CA ALA A 401 13.58 0.73 0.95
C ALA A 401 13.80 0.84 2.47
N ARG A 402 13.85 2.08 2.99
CA ARG A 402 13.99 2.34 4.43
C ARG A 402 12.78 1.84 5.22
N ILE A 403 11.57 2.07 4.71
CA ILE A 403 10.34 1.58 5.34
C ILE A 403 10.34 0.05 5.36
N TRP A 404 10.74 -0.60 4.25
CA TRP A 404 10.82 -2.06 4.18
C TRP A 404 11.76 -2.64 5.25
N ASP A 405 12.96 -2.08 5.38
CA ASP A 405 13.92 -2.47 6.42
C ASP A 405 13.40 -2.20 7.84
N GLY A 406 12.71 -1.07 8.03
CA GLY A 406 12.11 -0.68 9.30
C GLY A 406 11.00 -1.65 9.73
N VAL A 407 10.12 -2.02 8.80
CA VAL A 407 9.04 -2.98 9.02
C VAL A 407 9.62 -4.36 9.35
N LYS A 408 10.63 -4.82 8.61
CA LYS A 408 11.29 -6.13 8.85
C LYS A 408 11.95 -6.22 10.24
N LYS A 409 12.42 -5.10 10.79
CA LYS A 409 13.07 -5.02 12.10
C LYS A 409 12.11 -4.60 13.24
N SER A 410 10.82 -4.46 12.96
CA SER A 410 9.86 -3.92 13.92
C SER A 410 9.66 -4.81 15.15
N SER A 411 9.75 -4.22 16.33
CA SER A 411 9.49 -4.89 17.61
C SER A 411 8.01 -5.22 17.82
N ALA A 412 7.09 -4.37 17.32
CA ALA A 412 5.64 -4.57 17.45
C ALA A 412 5.21 -5.88 16.78
N LEU A 413 5.84 -6.22 15.67
CA LEU A 413 5.56 -7.48 14.99
C LEU A 413 6.16 -8.69 15.72
N SER A 414 7.36 -8.51 16.28
CA SER A 414 7.98 -9.55 17.12
C SER A 414 7.13 -9.84 18.36
N GLU A 415 6.51 -8.82 18.95
CA GLU A 415 5.58 -8.96 20.06
C GLU A 415 4.27 -9.63 19.64
N TYR A 416 3.70 -9.21 18.51
CA TYR A 416 2.51 -9.87 17.95
C TYR A 416 2.75 -11.36 17.67
N SER A 417 3.94 -11.73 17.19
CA SER A 417 4.37 -13.12 17.02
C SER A 417 4.32 -13.89 18.34
N ARG A 418 4.85 -13.31 19.43
CA ARG A 418 4.87 -13.93 20.76
C ARG A 418 3.47 -14.15 21.34
N LEU A 419 2.49 -13.34 20.97
CA LEU A 419 1.10 -13.49 21.43
C LEU A 419 0.31 -14.58 20.69
N LEU A 420 0.83 -15.07 19.57
CA LEU A 420 0.22 -16.14 18.77
C LEU A 420 0.78 -17.53 19.08
N CYS A 421 1.91 -17.61 19.78
CA CYS A 421 2.50 -18.82 20.35
C CYS A 421 2.02 -19.00 21.80
#